data_AF-A0A7J2IN13-F1
#
_entry.id   AF-A0A7J2IN13-F1
#
_cell.length_a   1.000
_cell.length_b   1.000
_cell.length_c   1.000
_cell.angle_alpha   90.00
_cell.angle_beta   90.00
_cell.angle_gamma   90.00
#
_symmetry.space_group_name_H-M   'P 1'
#
loop_
_entity.id
_entity.type
_entity.pdbx_description
1 polymer ?
#
loop_
_entity_poly.entity_id
_entity_poly.type
_entity_poly.pdbx_seq_one_letter_code
_entity_poly.pdbx_strand_id
1 'polypeptide(L)'
;RVGIGPGSACLTRKVSGVGVPQLYAVASVADVASEYDVPVVADGGIKTSGDIVKAIVAGADCVMIGNLFAGTDESPGEIIIDKGQKFKKYRGMGSEEVVKRLDRYSKLVPEGIVGLVPYKGTVEDVIHKLVGGLKTGMGYVGAGNIKELKLKGRFIRVTSLGERENRPRNIFIEKEFT
;
A
#
# COMPACT_ATOMS: atom_id res chain seq x y z
N ARG A 1 -4.91 -13.10 -4.39
CA ARG A 1 -4.93 -11.83 -3.61
C ARG A 1 -4.53 -12.12 -2.17
N VAL A 2 -3.54 -11.41 -1.63
CA VAL A 2 -2.95 -11.66 -0.32
C VAL A 2 -2.95 -10.41 0.54
N GLY A 3 -3.51 -10.52 1.74
CA GLY A 3 -3.47 -9.47 2.76
C GLY A 3 -4.71 -9.45 3.65
N ILE A 4 -4.51 -9.56 4.98
CA ILE A 4 -5.56 -9.42 5.99
C ILE A 4 -5.13 -8.36 7.02
N GLY A 5 -5.89 -7.26 7.06
CA GLY A 5 -5.62 -6.10 7.90
C GLY A 5 -4.46 -5.15 7.53
N PRO A 6 -3.77 -5.20 6.36
CA PRO A 6 -2.66 -4.28 6.07
C PRO A 6 -3.11 -2.92 5.51
N GLY A 7 -4.38 -2.78 5.13
CA GLY A 7 -4.91 -1.58 4.47
C GLY A 7 -4.88 -0.35 5.39
N SER A 8 -4.62 0.83 4.82
CA SER A 8 -4.48 2.07 5.61
C SER A 8 -5.77 2.52 6.30
N ALA A 9 -6.93 2.16 5.76
CA ALA A 9 -8.24 2.45 6.37
C ALA A 9 -8.88 1.20 7.01
N CYS A 10 -8.09 0.16 7.28
CA CYS A 10 -8.55 -1.11 7.85
C CYS A 10 -8.17 -1.21 9.33
N LEU A 11 -9.12 -1.63 10.15
CA LEU A 11 -9.00 -1.89 11.58
C LEU A 11 -9.20 -3.36 11.94
N THR A 12 -9.31 -4.28 10.97
CA THR A 12 -9.56 -5.71 11.21
C THR A 12 -8.65 -6.29 12.29
N ARG A 13 -7.33 -6.03 12.24
CA ARG A 13 -6.39 -6.50 13.28
C ARG A 13 -6.69 -5.97 14.67
N LYS A 14 -7.15 -4.71 14.76
CA LYS A 14 -7.46 -4.06 16.04
C LYS A 14 -8.81 -4.52 16.59
N VAL A 15 -9.79 -4.76 15.71
CA VAL A 15 -11.16 -5.11 16.08
C VAL A 15 -11.31 -6.62 16.33
N SER A 16 -10.81 -7.46 15.42
CA SER A 16 -10.94 -8.92 15.50
C SER A 16 -9.73 -9.63 16.09
N GLY A 17 -8.57 -8.97 16.16
CA GLY A 17 -7.30 -9.62 16.51
C GLY A 17 -6.67 -10.44 15.37
N VAL A 18 -7.31 -10.51 14.19
CA VAL A 18 -6.87 -11.37 13.09
C VAL A 18 -6.04 -10.59 12.06
N GLY A 19 -4.89 -11.16 11.69
CA GLY A 19 -4.09 -10.71 10.54
C GLY A 19 -2.65 -11.21 10.59
N VAL A 20 -1.92 -10.98 9.49
CA VAL A 20 -0.53 -11.41 9.32
C VAL A 20 0.31 -10.24 8.78
N PRO A 21 1.52 -9.96 9.29
CA PRO A 21 2.40 -8.93 8.72
C PRO A 21 2.56 -9.10 7.20
N GLN A 22 2.31 -8.02 6.45
CA GLN A 22 2.03 -8.13 5.00
C GLN A 22 3.18 -8.73 4.19
N LEU A 23 4.42 -8.35 4.49
CA LEU A 23 5.58 -8.87 3.78
C LEU A 23 5.74 -10.38 4.00
N TYR A 24 5.50 -10.85 5.22
CA TYR A 24 5.50 -12.27 5.54
C TYR A 24 4.34 -13.01 4.85
N ALA A 25 3.13 -12.45 4.90
CA ALA A 25 1.96 -13.04 4.24
C ALA A 25 2.18 -13.23 2.73
N VAL A 26 2.75 -12.21 2.05
CA VAL A 26 3.08 -12.28 0.63
C VAL A 26 4.12 -13.37 0.38
N ALA A 27 5.23 -13.40 1.14
CA ALA A 27 6.27 -14.40 0.97
C ALA A 27 5.74 -15.83 1.17
N SER A 28 5.06 -16.10 2.29
CA SER A 28 4.54 -17.43 2.59
C SER A 28 3.50 -17.93 1.58
N VAL A 29 2.66 -17.03 1.04
CA VAL A 29 1.70 -17.43 0.01
C VAL A 29 2.40 -17.59 -1.35
N ALA A 30 3.39 -16.76 -1.67
CA ALA A 30 4.12 -16.85 -2.92
C ALA A 30 4.93 -18.16 -3.05
N ASP A 31 5.54 -18.62 -1.94
CA ASP A 31 6.24 -19.91 -1.91
C ASP A 31 5.32 -21.05 -2.39
N VAL A 32 4.13 -21.16 -1.80
CA VAL A 32 3.14 -22.18 -2.18
C VAL A 32 2.56 -21.93 -3.57
N ALA A 33 2.14 -20.69 -3.88
CA ALA A 33 1.48 -20.36 -5.13
C ALA A 33 2.36 -20.63 -6.37
N SER A 34 3.68 -20.50 -6.20
CA SER A 34 4.65 -20.79 -7.26
C SER A 34 4.66 -22.27 -7.69
N GLU A 35 4.33 -23.20 -6.79
CA GLU A 35 4.23 -24.64 -7.11
C GLU A 35 3.07 -24.93 -8.07
N TYR A 36 2.07 -24.05 -8.12
CA TYR A 36 0.86 -24.19 -8.92
C TYR A 36 0.76 -23.17 -10.07
N ASP A 37 1.82 -22.39 -10.31
CA ASP A 37 1.83 -21.30 -11.31
C ASP A 37 0.68 -20.29 -11.13
N VAL A 38 0.34 -19.99 -9.87
CA VAL A 38 -0.73 -19.04 -9.53
C VAL A 38 -0.14 -17.67 -9.19
N PRO A 39 -0.54 -16.57 -9.85
CA PRO A 39 0.01 -15.26 -9.58
C PRO A 39 -0.48 -14.69 -8.24
N VAL A 40 0.43 -13.98 -7.55
CA VAL A 40 0.18 -13.36 -6.26
C VAL A 40 0.01 -11.85 -6.38
N VAL A 41 -1.15 -11.36 -5.94
CA VAL A 41 -1.43 -9.92 -5.79
C VAL A 41 -1.24 -9.52 -4.33
N ALA A 42 -0.26 -8.68 -4.03
CA ALA A 42 -0.07 -8.09 -2.69
C ALA A 42 -1.04 -6.92 -2.51
N ASP A 43 -2.03 -7.07 -1.63
CA ASP A 43 -3.11 -6.10 -1.44
C ASP A 43 -3.01 -5.37 -0.08
N GLY A 44 -2.75 -4.06 -0.15
CA GLY A 44 -2.71 -3.18 1.01
C GLY A 44 -1.32 -3.07 1.66
N GLY A 45 -1.16 -2.05 2.51
CA GLY A 45 0.08 -1.78 3.25
C GLY A 45 1.18 -1.04 2.48
N ILE A 46 1.02 -0.83 1.16
CA ILE A 46 1.96 -0.06 0.32
C ILE A 46 1.83 1.43 0.64
N LYS A 47 2.91 2.05 1.14
CA LYS A 47 2.98 3.48 1.46
C LYS A 47 3.86 4.25 0.49
N THR A 48 4.88 3.59 -0.05
CA THR A 48 5.88 4.19 -0.94
C THR A 48 6.17 3.28 -2.13
N SER A 49 6.81 3.80 -3.18
CA SER A 49 7.31 3.00 -4.29
C SER A 49 8.31 1.93 -3.84
N GLY A 50 9.11 2.20 -2.80
CA GLY A 50 10.01 1.20 -2.20
C GLY A 50 9.26 0.01 -1.60
N ASP A 51 8.03 0.19 -1.12
CA ASP A 51 7.23 -0.94 -0.62
C ASP A 51 6.71 -1.82 -1.76
N ILE A 52 6.52 -1.25 -2.97
CA ILE A 52 6.22 -2.03 -4.18
C ILE A 52 7.39 -2.94 -4.50
N VAL A 53 8.62 -2.39 -4.52
CA VAL A 53 9.85 -3.17 -4.75
C VAL A 53 9.93 -4.34 -3.76
N LYS A 54 9.73 -4.08 -2.47
CA LYS A 54 9.75 -5.11 -1.43
C LYS A 54 8.66 -6.16 -1.64
N ALA A 55 7.44 -5.77 -1.99
CA ALA A 55 6.36 -6.72 -2.24
C ALA A 55 6.66 -7.65 -3.42
N ILE A 56 7.23 -7.11 -4.51
CA ILE A 56 7.64 -7.91 -5.66
C ILE A 56 8.81 -8.83 -5.29
N VAL A 57 9.85 -8.33 -4.60
CA VAL A 57 10.98 -9.18 -4.14
C VAL A 57 10.50 -10.29 -3.20
N ALA A 58 9.47 -10.04 -2.40
CA ALA A 58 8.82 -11.06 -1.56
C ALA A 58 7.97 -12.07 -2.34
N GLY A 59 7.86 -11.96 -3.67
CA GLY A 59 7.21 -12.95 -4.52
C GLY A 59 5.89 -12.51 -5.16
N ALA A 60 5.37 -11.31 -4.88
CA ALA A 60 4.17 -10.81 -5.56
C ALA A 60 4.41 -10.52 -7.05
N ASP A 61 3.45 -10.86 -7.91
CA ASP A 61 3.45 -10.54 -9.35
C ASP A 61 2.99 -9.10 -9.61
N CYS A 62 2.06 -8.63 -8.79
CA CYS A 62 1.63 -7.24 -8.81
C CYS A 62 1.16 -6.78 -7.43
N VAL A 63 0.91 -5.48 -7.30
CA VAL A 63 0.43 -4.85 -6.07
C VAL A 63 -0.94 -4.22 -6.31
N MET A 64 -1.80 -4.25 -5.30
CA MET A 64 -3.07 -3.54 -5.25
C MET A 64 -2.95 -2.41 -4.23
N ILE A 65 -3.24 -1.18 -4.67
CA ILE A 65 -3.00 0.04 -3.89
C ILE A 65 -4.29 0.86 -3.84
N GLY A 66 -4.70 1.26 -2.63
CA GLY A 66 -5.85 2.16 -2.42
C GLY A 66 -5.40 3.60 -2.15
N ASN A 67 -4.82 3.84 -0.98
CA ASN A 67 -4.51 5.17 -0.45
C ASN A 67 -3.67 6.07 -1.38
N LEU A 68 -2.75 5.48 -2.17
CA LEU A 68 -1.92 6.28 -3.07
C LEU A 68 -2.72 6.87 -4.24
N PHE A 69 -3.77 6.18 -4.68
CA PHE A 69 -4.65 6.65 -5.75
C PHE A 69 -5.88 7.41 -5.23
N ALA A 70 -6.23 7.27 -3.95
CA ALA A 70 -7.45 7.85 -3.39
C ALA A 70 -7.55 9.39 -3.52
N GLY A 71 -6.41 10.10 -3.55
CA GLY A 71 -6.34 11.56 -3.68
C GLY A 71 -6.24 12.08 -5.12
N THR A 72 -6.35 11.20 -6.13
CA THR A 72 -6.16 11.59 -7.54
C THR A 72 -7.41 12.20 -8.16
N ASP A 73 -7.26 12.88 -9.29
CA ASP A 73 -8.38 13.47 -10.06
C ASP A 73 -9.43 12.41 -10.43
N GLU A 74 -8.97 11.24 -10.88
CA GLU A 74 -9.77 10.13 -11.38
C GLU A 74 -10.45 9.31 -10.26
N SER A 75 -10.02 9.49 -9.01
CA SER A 75 -10.69 8.83 -7.88
C SER A 75 -12.11 9.40 -7.71
N PRO A 76 -13.10 8.59 -7.30
CA PRO A 76 -14.45 9.09 -7.10
C PRO A 76 -14.53 10.08 -5.92
N GLY A 77 -15.52 10.97 -5.98
CA GLY A 77 -15.79 11.97 -4.94
C GLY A 77 -15.16 13.33 -5.22
N GLU A 78 -15.59 14.34 -4.45
CA GLU A 78 -15.21 15.73 -4.67
C GLU A 78 -13.91 16.12 -3.95
N ILE A 79 -13.27 17.18 -4.45
CA ILE A 79 -12.14 17.83 -3.79
C ILE A 79 -12.68 18.71 -2.66
N ILE A 80 -12.23 18.44 -1.45
CA ILE A 80 -12.56 19.21 -0.23
C ILE A 80 -11.42 20.17 0.03
N ILE A 81 -11.73 21.45 0.24
CA ILE A 81 -10.73 22.46 0.63
C ILE A 81 -10.87 22.72 2.12
N ASP A 82 -9.82 22.41 2.88
CA ASP A 82 -9.75 22.71 4.31
C ASP A 82 -8.46 23.47 4.60
N LYS A 83 -8.57 24.65 5.23
CA LYS A 83 -7.44 25.54 5.58
C LYS A 83 -6.44 25.77 4.43
N GLY A 84 -6.96 25.96 3.21
CA GLY A 84 -6.15 26.20 2.01
C GLY A 84 -5.49 24.95 1.42
N GLN A 85 -5.68 23.77 2.01
CA GLN A 85 -5.19 22.49 1.49
C GLN A 85 -6.34 21.70 0.84
N LYS A 86 -6.01 20.99 -0.24
CA LYS A 86 -6.96 20.16 -0.99
C LYS A 86 -6.90 18.71 -0.50
N PHE A 87 -8.04 18.10 -0.30
CA PHE A 87 -8.21 16.72 0.16
C PHE A 87 -9.27 15.99 -0.67
N LYS A 88 -9.30 14.65 -0.59
CA LYS A 88 -10.43 13.82 -1.03
C LYS A 88 -10.83 12.85 0.07
N LYS A 89 -12.10 12.45 0.10
CA LYS A 89 -12.63 11.48 1.06
C LYS A 89 -12.15 10.08 0.70
N TYR A 90 -11.56 9.36 1.64
CA TYR A 90 -11.13 7.98 1.50
C TYR A 90 -11.76 7.11 2.60
N ARG A 91 -12.22 5.92 2.25
CA ARG A 91 -12.85 5.01 3.21
C ARG A 91 -12.46 3.56 2.97
N GLY A 92 -12.32 2.82 4.06
CA GLY A 92 -12.22 1.37 4.01
C GLY A 92 -13.58 0.73 3.67
N MET A 93 -13.54 -0.42 2.98
CA MET A 93 -14.76 -1.17 2.64
C MET A 93 -15.48 -1.74 3.86
N GLY A 94 -14.76 -1.94 4.98
CA GLY A 94 -15.35 -2.33 6.27
C GLY A 94 -15.84 -1.15 7.12
N SER A 95 -15.89 0.07 6.58
CA SER A 95 -16.34 1.24 7.35
C SER A 95 -17.85 1.25 7.55
N GLU A 96 -18.30 1.90 8.63
CA GLU A 96 -19.71 1.93 9.03
C GLU A 96 -20.63 2.42 7.91
N GLU A 97 -20.22 3.45 7.16
CA GLU A 97 -20.98 3.98 6.02
C GLU A 97 -21.21 2.92 4.93
N VAL A 98 -20.24 2.02 4.71
CA VAL A 98 -20.30 0.98 3.67
C VAL A 98 -21.07 -0.23 4.18
N VAL A 99 -20.78 -0.69 5.39
CA VAL A 99 -21.46 -1.85 6.01
C VAL A 99 -22.96 -1.59 6.13
N LYS A 100 -23.38 -0.42 6.64
CA LYS A 100 -24.80 -0.06 6.72
C LYS A 100 -25.49 0.01 5.37
N ARG A 101 -24.75 0.28 4.28
CA ARG A 101 -25.29 0.33 2.92
C ARG A 101 -25.47 -1.08 2.33
N LEU A 102 -24.52 -1.98 2.58
CA LEU A 102 -24.52 -3.34 2.05
C LEU A 102 -25.46 -4.27 2.82
N ASP A 103 -25.55 -4.10 4.14
CA ASP A 103 -26.41 -4.90 5.00
C ASP A 103 -27.02 -4.02 6.09
N ARG A 104 -28.18 -3.41 5.75
CA ARG A 104 -28.94 -2.50 6.62
C ARG A 104 -29.39 -3.13 7.95
N TYR A 105 -29.35 -4.45 8.06
CA TYR A 105 -29.88 -5.21 9.20
C TYR A 105 -28.79 -5.95 10.01
N SER A 106 -27.53 -5.94 9.57
CA SER A 106 -26.46 -6.64 10.29
C SER A 106 -25.95 -5.90 11.53
N LYS A 107 -25.69 -6.68 12.60
CA LYS A 107 -24.93 -6.28 13.80
C LYS A 107 -23.41 -6.33 13.58
N LEU A 108 -22.95 -6.20 12.34
CA LEU A 108 -21.53 -6.31 12.02
C LEU A 108 -20.77 -5.13 12.65
N VAL A 109 -19.72 -5.46 13.41
CA VAL A 109 -18.84 -4.45 13.99
C VAL A 109 -17.96 -3.89 12.86
N PRO A 110 -17.98 -2.58 12.58
CA PRO A 110 -17.17 -2.00 11.53
C PRO A 110 -15.66 -2.23 11.76
N GLU A 111 -14.97 -2.66 10.71
CA GLU A 111 -13.53 -2.89 10.72
C GLU A 111 -12.78 -1.92 9.82
N GLY A 112 -13.37 -0.77 9.51
CA GLY A 112 -12.77 0.23 8.66
C GLY A 112 -13.11 1.64 9.11
N ILE A 113 -12.28 2.59 8.68
CA ILE A 113 -12.48 4.02 8.95
C ILE A 113 -12.76 4.79 7.68
N VAL A 114 -13.26 6.00 7.88
CA VAL A 114 -13.42 7.04 6.87
C VAL A 114 -12.49 8.18 7.27
N GLY A 115 -11.79 8.76 6.30
CA GLY A 115 -10.88 9.88 6.53
C GLY A 115 -10.69 10.72 5.28
N LEU A 116 -9.81 11.72 5.40
CA LEU A 116 -9.38 12.57 4.30
C LEU A 116 -7.94 12.19 3.91
N VAL A 117 -7.68 12.19 2.61
CA VAL A 117 -6.33 12.05 2.06
C VAL A 117 -5.96 13.32 1.29
N PRO A 118 -4.69 13.76 1.32
CA PRO A 118 -4.26 14.90 0.52
C PRO A 118 -4.55 14.68 -0.96
N TYR A 119 -4.90 15.74 -1.67
CA TYR A 119 -5.00 15.74 -3.12
C TYR A 119 -3.62 15.50 -3.77
N LYS A 120 -3.59 14.70 -4.83
CA LYS A 120 -2.33 14.19 -5.44
C LYS A 120 -2.15 14.55 -6.91
N GLY A 121 -3.08 15.27 -7.53
CA GLY A 121 -3.07 15.50 -8.98
C GLY A 121 -3.61 14.30 -9.76
N THR A 122 -3.10 14.10 -10.97
CA THR A 122 -3.56 13.03 -11.85
C THR A 122 -3.04 11.66 -11.41
N VAL A 123 -3.76 10.59 -11.75
CA VAL A 123 -3.29 9.22 -11.54
C VAL A 123 -2.03 8.92 -12.35
N GLU A 124 -1.89 9.54 -13.52
CA GLU A 124 -0.71 9.41 -14.38
C GLU A 124 0.56 9.86 -13.65
N ASP A 125 0.54 11.05 -13.03
CA ASP A 125 1.68 11.57 -12.25
C ASP A 125 2.06 10.64 -11.10
N VAL A 126 1.06 10.11 -10.39
CA VAL A 126 1.27 9.16 -9.29
C VAL A 126 1.88 7.86 -9.83
N ILE A 127 1.35 7.28 -10.91
CA ILE A 127 1.87 6.05 -11.52
C ILE A 127 3.31 6.27 -12.00
N HIS A 128 3.59 7.39 -12.66
CA HIS A 128 4.93 7.71 -13.16
C HIS A 128 5.96 7.72 -12.04
N LYS A 129 5.66 8.33 -10.88
CA LYS A 129 6.50 8.30 -9.68
C LYS A 129 6.69 6.89 -9.12
N LEU A 130 5.60 6.11 -9.03
CA LEU A 130 5.65 4.74 -8.49
C LEU A 130 6.49 3.81 -9.37
N VAL A 131 6.29 3.86 -10.68
CA VAL A 131 7.05 3.10 -11.68
C VAL A 131 8.52 3.55 -11.69
N GLY A 132 8.78 4.85 -11.59
CA GLY A 132 10.13 5.40 -11.46
C GLY A 132 10.87 4.80 -10.26
N GLY A 133 10.24 4.80 -9.08
CA GLY A 133 10.81 4.19 -7.87
C GLY A 133 11.02 2.67 -8.00
N LEU A 134 10.10 1.95 -8.65
CA LEU A 134 10.26 0.52 -8.93
C LEU A 134 11.47 0.26 -9.85
N LYS A 135 11.61 1.03 -10.94
CA LYS A 135 12.75 0.93 -11.87
C LYS A 135 14.07 1.23 -11.17
N THR A 136 14.12 2.24 -10.30
CA THR A 136 15.31 2.54 -9.48
C THR A 136 15.67 1.36 -8.58
N GLY A 137 14.68 0.77 -7.90
CA GLY A 137 14.89 -0.43 -7.07
C GLY A 137 15.39 -1.63 -7.89
N MET A 138 14.82 -1.86 -9.08
CA MET A 138 15.29 -2.87 -10.03
C MET A 138 16.74 -2.65 -10.46
N GLY A 139 17.12 -1.39 -10.71
CA GLY A 139 18.50 -1.01 -11.01
C GLY A 139 19.49 -1.39 -9.91
N TYR A 140 19.19 -1.07 -8.66
CA TYR A 140 20.04 -1.44 -7.51
C TYR A 140 20.15 -2.96 -7.30
N VAL A 141 19.09 -3.73 -7.59
CA VAL A 141 19.11 -5.20 -7.51
C VAL A 141 19.77 -5.84 -8.75
N GLY A 142 19.98 -5.08 -9.82
CA GLY A 142 20.50 -5.59 -11.09
C GLY A 142 19.49 -6.48 -11.82
N ALA A 143 18.21 -6.13 -11.77
CA ALA A 143 17.11 -6.87 -12.39
C ALA A 143 16.54 -6.13 -13.61
N GLY A 144 16.52 -6.79 -14.78
CA GLY A 144 15.97 -6.20 -16.01
C GLY A 144 14.44 -6.28 -16.13
N ASN A 145 13.79 -7.12 -15.32
CA ASN A 145 12.35 -7.36 -15.34
C ASN A 145 11.85 -7.85 -13.96
N ILE A 146 10.52 -7.98 -13.81
CA ILE A 146 9.87 -8.40 -12.56
C ILE A 146 10.31 -9.80 -12.11
N LYS A 147 10.46 -10.75 -13.05
CA LYS A 147 10.90 -12.12 -12.76
C LYS A 147 12.32 -12.13 -12.18
N GLU A 148 13.23 -11.35 -12.78
CA GLU A 148 14.57 -11.18 -12.25
C GLU A 148 14.59 -10.49 -10.88
N LEU A 149 13.72 -9.51 -10.66
CA LEU A 149 13.63 -8.82 -9.37
C LEU A 149 13.25 -9.80 -8.24
N LYS A 150 12.30 -10.70 -8.50
CA LYS A 150 11.93 -11.80 -7.59
C LYS A 150 13.11 -12.72 -7.30
N LEU A 151 13.84 -13.14 -8.34
CA LEU A 151 14.92 -14.14 -8.21
C LEU A 151 16.18 -13.57 -7.53
N LYS A 152 16.58 -12.36 -7.93
CA LYS A 152 17.84 -11.71 -7.50
C LYS A 152 17.68 -10.94 -6.20
N GLY A 153 16.49 -10.44 -5.89
CA GLY A 153 16.25 -9.64 -4.70
C GLY A 153 16.55 -10.42 -3.41
N ARG A 154 17.14 -9.72 -2.44
CA ARG A 154 17.48 -10.25 -1.12
C ARG A 154 17.14 -9.21 -0.06
N PHE A 155 16.68 -9.67 1.09
CA PHE A 155 16.38 -8.81 2.22
C PHE A 155 17.46 -8.90 3.29
N ILE A 156 17.70 -7.77 3.94
CA ILE A 156 18.32 -7.71 5.25
C ILE A 156 17.29 -7.18 6.25
N ARG A 157 17.17 -7.83 7.40
CA ARG A 157 16.28 -7.36 8.48
C ARG A 157 16.95 -6.20 9.20
N VAL A 158 16.19 -5.14 9.42
CA VAL A 158 16.65 -3.97 10.18
C VAL A 158 15.86 -3.84 11.48
N THR A 159 16.48 -3.25 12.49
CA THR A 159 15.78 -2.85 13.71
C THR A 159 15.00 -1.55 13.47
N SER A 160 14.20 -1.13 14.45
CA SER A 160 13.52 0.18 14.42
C SER A 160 14.49 1.37 14.32
N LEU A 161 15.74 1.21 14.77
CA LEU A 161 16.78 2.22 14.61
C LEU A 161 17.24 2.36 13.15
N GLY A 162 17.31 1.24 12.41
CA GLY A 162 17.57 1.26 10.98
C GLY A 162 16.44 1.93 10.18
N GLU A 163 15.18 1.78 10.61
CA GLU A 163 14.08 2.53 9.99
C GLU A 163 14.22 4.05 10.18
N ARG A 164 14.68 4.49 11.36
CA ARG A 164 14.94 5.91 11.64
C ARG A 164 16.12 6.44 10.83
N GLU A 165 17.14 5.62 10.62
CA GLU A 165 18.29 5.97 9.78
C GLU A 165 17.89 6.26 8.32
N ASN A 166 16.91 5.53 7.79
CA ASN A 166 16.44 5.70 6.41
C ASN A 166 15.71 7.03 6.17
N ARG A 167 15.35 7.78 7.20
CA ARG A 167 14.65 9.07 7.07
C ARG A 167 15.65 10.21 6.93
N PRO A 168 15.31 11.31 6.23
CA PRO A 168 16.15 12.51 6.23
C PRO A 168 16.46 12.98 7.65
N ARG A 169 17.71 13.36 7.92
CA ARG A 169 18.19 13.80 9.24
C ARG A 169 18.80 15.19 9.15
N ASN A 170 18.58 16.00 10.19
CA ASN A 170 19.20 17.30 10.40
C ASN A 170 18.96 18.33 9.27
N ILE A 171 17.80 18.27 8.60
CA ILE A 171 17.38 19.24 7.58
C ILE A 171 15.89 19.58 7.72
N PHE A 172 15.52 20.80 7.35
CA PHE A 172 14.11 21.18 7.18
C PHE A 172 13.64 20.72 5.81
N ILE A 173 12.56 19.93 5.78
CA ILE A 173 11.95 19.47 4.54
C ILE A 173 11.07 20.61 4.02
N GLU A 174 11.53 21.29 2.98
CA GLU A 174 10.78 22.38 2.33
C GLU A 174 9.56 21.86 1.56
N LYS A 175 9.68 20.68 0.94
CA LYS A 175 8.61 20.02 0.21
C LYS A 175 8.74 18.51 0.33
N GLU A 176 7.69 17.86 0.81
CA GLU A 176 7.70 16.41 0.98
C GLU A 176 7.44 15.71 -0.36
N PHE A 177 8.19 14.64 -0.64
CA PHE A 177 7.93 13.79 -1.80
C PHE A 177 6.61 13.05 -1.56
N THR A 178 5.55 13.53 -2.22
CA THR A 178 4.18 12.99 -2.16
C THR A 178 3.85 12.16 -3.39
#